data_AF-A0A6B1EXK3-F1
#
_entry.id   AF-A0A6B1EXK3-F1
#
_cell.length_a   1.000
_cell.length_b   1.000
_cell.length_c   1.000
_cell.angle_alpha   90.00
_cell.angle_beta   90.00
_cell.angle_gamma   90.00
#
_symmetry.space_group_name_H-M   'P 1'
#
loop_
_entity.id
_entity.type
_entity.pdbx_description
1 polymer ?
#
loop_
_entity_poly.entity_id
_entity_poly.type
_entity_poly.pdbx_seq_one_letter_code
_entity_poly.pdbx_strand_id
1 'polypeptide(L)'
;MGPNDVKELLDASIADLGLPLVASNSGPQLVVNRPPWDQLKKSRVHKVLDQWMNGCGKSYSISVGQSASNVEKGITRLALETYRVPEIREILKSLVVEQSLPFSVIDKGFKLEVLANEEMAYRCNDMVELEALLAKEGLDVSVRHNGFNLRQAEDGAEVPFPEFEVLVNRLVSALEGYGLRVKLLHKGFQLQKDAADEVDIAEAKELTYRLRIMVGIGYAQGGYTYSNDAENPKIHWTSADVNTGV
;
A
#
# COMPACT_ATOMS: atom_id res chain seq x y z
N MET A 1 -1.77 18.57 14.53
CA MET A 1 -1.29 17.18 14.58
C MET A 1 -0.80 16.79 13.20
N GLY A 2 0.46 16.39 13.08
CA GLY A 2 1.09 15.95 11.83
C GLY A 2 1.36 14.44 11.78
N PRO A 3 1.97 13.93 10.69
CA PRO A 3 2.23 12.50 10.55
C PRO A 3 3.10 11.86 11.64
N ASN A 4 4.04 12.61 12.22
CA ASN A 4 4.88 12.09 13.31
C ASN A 4 4.05 11.87 14.59
N ASP A 5 3.21 12.83 14.95
CA ASP A 5 2.31 12.71 16.11
C ASP A 5 1.36 11.51 15.96
N VAL A 6 0.80 11.31 14.76
CA VAL A 6 -0.06 10.16 14.47
C VAL A 6 0.70 8.85 14.56
N LYS A 7 1.98 8.83 14.12
CA LYS A 7 2.84 7.65 14.25
C LYS A 7 3.09 7.30 15.71
N GLU A 8 3.41 8.27 16.55
CA GLU A 8 3.61 8.06 17.99
C GLU A 8 2.34 7.52 18.65
N LEU A 9 1.18 8.09 18.31
CA LEU A 9 -0.11 7.61 18.79
C LEU A 9 -0.42 6.17 18.34
N LEU A 10 -0.11 5.84 17.08
CA LEU A 10 -0.25 4.50 16.52
C LEU A 10 0.66 3.49 17.24
N ASP A 11 1.91 3.84 17.47
CA ASP A 11 2.87 2.98 18.18
C ASP A 11 2.42 2.74 19.63
N ALA A 12 2.00 3.79 20.34
CA ALA A 12 1.46 3.68 21.69
C ALA A 12 0.20 2.78 21.71
N SER A 13 -0.70 2.93 20.74
CA SER A 13 -1.92 2.12 20.66
C SER A 13 -1.62 0.64 20.38
N ILE A 14 -0.64 0.36 19.51
CA ILE A 14 -0.17 -1.01 19.24
C ILE A 14 0.41 -1.63 20.51
N ALA A 15 1.30 -0.90 21.21
CA ALA A 15 1.94 -1.36 22.42
C ALA A 15 0.93 -1.63 23.56
N ASP A 16 -0.02 -0.72 23.77
CA ASP A 16 -1.07 -0.86 24.78
C ASP A 16 -1.99 -2.05 24.53
N LEU A 17 -2.25 -2.37 23.27
CA LEU A 17 -3.07 -3.52 22.87
C LEU A 17 -2.25 -4.83 22.84
N GLY A 18 -0.93 -4.77 23.06
CA GLY A 18 -0.06 -5.94 23.01
C GLY A 18 0.02 -6.59 21.63
N LEU A 19 -0.25 -5.84 20.56
CA LEU A 19 -0.29 -6.40 19.21
C LEU A 19 1.14 -6.62 18.68
N PRO A 20 1.44 -7.77 18.05
CA PRO A 20 2.74 -8.05 17.45
C PRO A 20 2.92 -7.33 16.10
N LEU A 21 2.66 -6.02 16.08
CA LEU A 21 2.68 -5.18 14.89
C LEU A 21 3.80 -4.14 14.98
N VAL A 22 4.35 -3.81 13.81
CA VAL A 22 5.26 -2.70 13.63
C VAL A 22 4.67 -1.76 12.59
N ALA A 23 4.45 -0.51 12.99
CA ALA A 23 4.05 0.53 12.06
C ALA A 23 5.29 1.14 11.39
N SER A 24 5.26 1.30 10.07
CA SER A 24 6.27 2.06 9.32
C SER A 24 5.65 3.18 8.50
N ASN A 25 6.31 4.34 8.50
CA ASN A 25 5.84 5.52 7.78
C ASN A 25 6.08 5.33 6.27
N SER A 26 5.02 5.46 5.46
CA SER A 26 5.10 5.28 4.01
C SER A 26 5.62 6.50 3.26
N GLY A 27 5.86 7.61 3.97
CA GLY A 27 6.43 8.84 3.42
C GLY A 27 5.47 9.68 2.57
N PRO A 28 5.99 10.68 1.85
CA PRO A 28 5.23 11.51 0.92
C PRO A 28 4.75 10.76 -0.32
N GLN A 29 3.61 11.18 -0.86
CA GLN A 29 3.04 10.71 -2.12
C GLN A 29 2.69 11.91 -3.01
N LEU A 30 2.99 11.82 -4.30
CA LEU A 30 2.57 12.80 -5.30
C LEU A 30 1.14 12.52 -5.74
N VAL A 31 0.30 13.56 -5.73
CA VAL A 31 -1.10 13.51 -6.16
C VAL A 31 -1.25 14.28 -7.46
N VAL A 32 -1.73 13.59 -8.49
CA VAL A 32 -1.87 14.15 -9.82
C VAL A 32 -3.34 14.37 -10.15
N ASN A 33 -3.74 15.64 -10.18
CA ASN A 33 -5.13 16.00 -10.43
C ASN A 33 -5.55 15.90 -11.91
N ARG A 34 -4.61 15.83 -12.86
CA ARG A 34 -4.90 15.79 -14.31
C ARG A 34 -3.97 14.84 -15.09
N PRO A 35 -4.29 13.54 -15.17
CA PRO A 35 -3.72 12.66 -16.19
C PRO A 35 -4.33 12.94 -17.58
N PRO A 36 -3.62 12.63 -18.69
CA PRO A 36 -2.26 12.12 -18.75
C PRO A 36 -1.21 13.24 -18.66
N TRP A 37 -0.05 12.93 -18.08
CA TRP A 37 1.14 13.75 -18.21
C TRP A 37 1.85 13.49 -19.53
N ASP A 38 2.27 14.55 -20.20
CA ASP A 38 3.25 14.45 -21.28
C ASP A 38 4.60 13.92 -20.73
N GLN A 39 5.43 13.40 -21.65
CA GLN A 39 6.73 12.82 -21.28
C GLN A 39 7.67 13.84 -20.61
N LEU A 40 7.56 15.13 -20.95
CA LEU A 40 8.39 16.19 -20.41
C LEU A 40 8.06 16.46 -18.93
N LYS A 41 6.78 16.53 -18.56
CA LYS A 41 6.34 16.64 -17.17
C LYS A 41 6.76 15.42 -16.37
N LYS A 42 6.63 14.22 -16.94
CA LYS A 42 7.11 12.98 -16.31
C LYS A 42 8.60 13.05 -16.02
N SER A 43 9.43 13.41 -16.99
CA SER A 43 10.90 13.45 -16.80
C SER A 43 11.32 14.51 -15.77
N ARG A 44 10.65 15.67 -15.77
CA ARG A 44 10.90 16.74 -14.79
C ARG A 44 10.52 16.34 -13.37
N VAL A 45 9.37 15.66 -13.20
CA VAL A 45 8.98 15.11 -11.89
C VAL A 45 10.02 14.09 -11.43
N HIS A 46 10.44 13.14 -12.28
CA HIS A 46 11.47 12.16 -11.91
C HIS A 46 12.77 12.84 -11.46
N LYS A 47 13.22 13.88 -12.17
CA LYS A 47 14.41 14.65 -11.77
C LYS A 47 14.26 15.28 -10.38
N VAL A 48 13.09 15.83 -10.07
CA VAL A 48 12.80 16.37 -8.73
C VAL A 48 12.84 15.27 -7.68
N LEU A 49 12.26 14.10 -7.97
CA LEU A 49 12.28 12.96 -7.06
C LEU A 49 13.70 12.46 -6.81
N ASP A 50 14.51 12.33 -7.84
CA ASP A 50 15.92 11.92 -7.71
C ASP A 50 16.71 12.91 -6.87
N GLN A 51 16.51 14.22 -7.09
CA GLN A 51 17.15 15.25 -6.27
C GLN A 51 16.73 15.15 -4.81
N TRP A 52 15.44 14.97 -4.56
CA TRP A 52 14.90 14.87 -3.21
C TRP A 52 15.40 13.60 -2.50
N MET A 53 15.36 12.43 -3.16
CA MET A 53 15.86 11.16 -2.61
C MET A 53 17.35 11.22 -2.27
N ASN A 54 18.15 11.83 -3.14
CA ASN A 54 19.59 12.03 -2.88
C ASN A 54 19.86 13.00 -1.72
N GLY A 55 18.94 13.94 -1.46
CA GLY A 55 19.06 14.90 -0.37
C GLY A 55 18.57 14.38 0.98
N CYS A 56 17.55 13.50 1.00
CA CYS A 56 16.93 13.03 2.24
C CYS A 56 17.53 11.75 2.80
N GLY A 57 18.35 11.02 2.02
CA GLY A 57 19.04 9.79 2.47
C GLY A 57 18.09 8.63 2.79
N LYS A 58 16.84 8.68 2.33
CA LYS A 58 15.80 7.70 2.63
C LYS A 58 15.21 7.11 1.34
N SER A 59 14.96 5.80 1.37
CA SER A 59 14.33 5.04 0.28
C SER A 59 12.81 5.06 0.42
N TYR A 60 12.16 6.09 -0.11
CA TYR A 60 10.70 6.13 -0.20
C TYR A 60 10.22 5.66 -1.57
N SER A 61 9.20 4.79 -1.59
CA SER A 61 8.46 4.51 -2.81
C SER A 61 7.48 5.65 -3.08
N ILE A 62 7.85 6.58 -3.95
CA ILE A 62 6.95 7.66 -4.35
C ILE A 62 5.97 7.09 -5.38
N SER A 63 4.70 7.01 -4.98
CA SER A 63 3.62 6.65 -5.91
C SER A 63 3.05 7.92 -6.54
N VAL A 64 2.77 7.85 -7.84
CA VAL A 64 2.08 8.90 -8.59
C VAL A 64 0.59 8.53 -8.57
N GLY A 65 -0.19 9.17 -7.71
CA GLY A 65 -1.60 8.87 -7.50
C GLY A 65 -2.55 9.69 -8.38
N GLN A 66 -3.80 9.23 -8.50
CA GLN A 66 -4.90 9.99 -9.13
C GLN A 66 -5.34 11.18 -8.27
N SER A 67 -6.29 11.99 -8.76
CA SER A 67 -6.84 13.13 -8.01
C SER A 67 -7.37 12.72 -6.63
N ALA A 68 -7.23 13.62 -5.64
CA ALA A 68 -7.56 13.34 -4.24
C ALA A 68 -8.99 12.78 -4.04
N SER A 69 -9.98 13.28 -4.79
CA SER A 69 -11.38 12.85 -4.70
C SER A 69 -11.65 11.46 -5.26
N ASN A 70 -10.95 11.04 -6.31
CA ASN A 70 -11.06 9.68 -6.85
C ASN A 70 -10.36 8.68 -5.94
N VAL A 71 -9.21 9.07 -5.41
CA VAL A 71 -8.47 8.25 -4.45
C VAL A 71 -9.25 8.07 -3.15
N GLU A 72 -9.91 9.10 -2.64
CA GLU A 72 -10.75 8.98 -1.43
C GLU A 72 -11.96 8.03 -1.64
N LYS A 73 -12.60 8.07 -2.81
CA LYS A 73 -13.67 7.11 -3.17
C LYS A 73 -13.14 5.68 -3.26
N GLY A 74 -11.98 5.48 -3.90
CA GLY A 74 -11.30 4.20 -3.98
C GLY A 74 -10.94 3.65 -2.59
N ILE A 75 -10.32 4.49 -1.76
CA ILE A 75 -9.98 4.19 -0.36
C ILE A 75 -11.23 3.81 0.43
N THR A 76 -12.30 4.58 0.32
CA THR A 76 -13.54 4.33 1.06
C THR A 76 -14.16 3.00 0.64
N ARG A 77 -14.23 2.72 -0.66
CA ARG A 77 -14.75 1.46 -1.19
C ARG A 77 -13.89 0.29 -0.72
N LEU A 78 -12.56 0.39 -0.82
CA LEU A 78 -11.67 -0.70 -0.42
C LEU A 78 -11.70 -0.94 1.09
N ALA A 79 -11.78 0.12 1.90
CA ALA A 79 -11.93 0.00 3.34
C ALA A 79 -13.20 -0.79 3.71
N LEU A 80 -14.29 -0.59 2.96
CA LEU A 80 -15.52 -1.36 3.15
C LEU A 80 -15.35 -2.83 2.81
N GLU A 81 -14.43 -3.23 1.93
CA GLU A 81 -14.20 -4.64 1.59
C GLU A 81 -13.11 -5.30 2.44
N THR A 82 -12.38 -4.52 3.24
CA THR A 82 -11.21 -4.99 3.99
C THR A 82 -11.56 -6.03 5.07
N TYR A 83 -12.80 -6.07 5.55
CA TYR A 83 -13.25 -7.11 6.49
C TYR A 83 -13.34 -8.51 5.86
N ARG A 84 -13.43 -8.58 4.53
CA ARG A 84 -13.57 -9.85 3.79
C ARG A 84 -12.22 -10.52 3.50
N VAL A 85 -11.10 -9.93 3.93
CA VAL A 85 -9.75 -10.46 3.67
C VAL A 85 -9.61 -11.94 4.06
N PRO A 86 -10.10 -12.43 5.22
CA PRO A 86 -10.01 -13.85 5.55
C PRO A 86 -10.76 -14.74 4.55
N GLU A 87 -11.97 -14.37 4.14
CA GLU A 87 -12.77 -15.07 3.12
C GLU A 87 -12.02 -15.12 1.78
N ILE A 88 -11.51 -13.96 1.33
CA ILE A 88 -10.80 -13.82 0.06
C ILE A 88 -9.52 -14.68 0.05
N ARG A 89 -8.79 -14.73 1.17
CA ARG A 89 -7.59 -15.55 1.32
C ARG A 89 -7.90 -17.03 1.10
N GLU A 90 -8.99 -17.53 1.67
CA GLU A 90 -9.40 -18.94 1.53
C GLU A 90 -9.88 -19.26 0.11
N ILE A 91 -10.56 -18.33 -0.56
CA ILE A 91 -10.90 -18.46 -1.99
C ILE A 91 -9.62 -18.55 -2.83
N LEU A 92 -8.65 -17.68 -2.60
CA LEU A 92 -7.39 -17.68 -3.35
C LEU A 92 -6.60 -18.98 -3.13
N LYS A 93 -6.50 -19.47 -1.88
CA LYS A 93 -5.88 -20.77 -1.58
C LYS A 93 -6.60 -21.92 -2.29
N SER A 94 -7.94 -21.89 -2.33
CA SER A 94 -8.73 -22.91 -3.02
C SER A 94 -8.44 -22.93 -4.52
N LEU A 95 -8.32 -21.76 -5.16
CA LEU A 95 -7.97 -21.64 -6.58
C LEU A 95 -6.56 -22.17 -6.89
N VAL A 96 -5.61 -21.97 -5.98
CA VAL A 96 -4.25 -22.52 -6.09
C VAL A 96 -4.28 -24.06 -6.03
N VAL A 97 -5.01 -24.61 -5.06
CA VAL A 97 -5.16 -26.07 -4.88
C VAL A 97 -5.88 -26.71 -6.06
N GLU A 98 -6.96 -26.09 -6.56
CA GLU A 98 -7.73 -26.56 -7.72
C GLU A 98 -6.83 -26.76 -8.96
N GLN A 99 -5.87 -25.85 -9.16
CA GLN A 99 -4.94 -25.90 -10.29
C GLN A 99 -3.64 -26.65 -9.99
N SER A 100 -3.51 -27.24 -8.79
CA SER A 100 -2.30 -27.95 -8.33
C SER A 100 -1.03 -27.09 -8.46
N LEU A 101 -1.15 -25.78 -8.26
CA LEU A 101 -0.03 -24.84 -8.39
C LEU A 101 0.81 -24.85 -7.09
N PRO A 102 2.15 -24.81 -7.18
CA PRO A 102 3.04 -24.83 -6.02
C PRO A 102 3.16 -23.44 -5.39
N PHE A 103 2.03 -22.77 -5.16
CA PHE A 103 2.02 -21.43 -4.58
C PHE A 103 1.65 -21.46 -3.10
N SER A 104 2.39 -20.70 -2.31
CA SER A 104 1.93 -20.26 -0.99
C SER A 104 1.29 -18.87 -1.11
N VAL A 105 0.23 -18.65 -0.32
CA VAL A 105 -0.51 -17.38 -0.28
C VAL A 105 -0.12 -16.61 0.98
N ILE A 106 0.65 -15.55 0.80
CA ILE A 106 1.14 -14.68 1.88
C ILE A 106 0.26 -13.43 1.95
N ASP A 107 -0.18 -13.05 3.15
CA ASP A 107 -0.87 -11.79 3.39
C ASP A 107 0.16 -10.66 3.46
N LYS A 108 -0.02 -9.59 2.65
CA LYS A 108 0.86 -8.42 2.68
C LYS A 108 0.53 -7.44 3.81
N GLY A 109 -0.47 -7.79 4.62
CA GLY A 109 -0.93 -7.05 5.78
C GLY A 109 -1.79 -5.85 5.41
N PHE A 110 -1.77 -4.86 6.28
CA PHE A 110 -2.65 -3.70 6.19
C PHE A 110 -1.88 -2.39 6.08
N LYS A 111 -2.57 -1.40 5.54
CA LYS A 111 -2.14 -0.02 5.48
C LYS A 111 -3.18 0.84 6.19
N LEU A 112 -2.71 1.74 7.04
CA LEU A 112 -3.53 2.75 7.68
C LEU A 112 -3.40 4.05 6.90
N GLU A 113 -4.46 4.43 6.19
CA GLU A 113 -4.57 5.73 5.52
C GLU A 113 -5.12 6.78 6.46
N VAL A 114 -4.52 7.97 6.42
CA VAL A 114 -4.97 9.14 7.17
C VAL A 114 -5.44 10.19 6.17
N LEU A 115 -6.72 10.52 6.26
CA LEU A 115 -7.39 11.50 5.42
C LEU A 115 -7.63 12.76 6.25
N ALA A 116 -6.95 13.84 5.91
CA ALA A 116 -7.17 15.14 6.51
C ALA A 116 -8.34 15.86 5.84
N ASN A 117 -9.16 16.56 6.61
CA ASN A 117 -10.13 17.50 6.05
C ASN A 117 -9.39 18.64 5.31
N GLU A 118 -10.02 19.22 4.28
CA GLU A 118 -9.36 20.17 3.37
C GLU A 118 -8.73 21.39 4.06
N GLU A 119 -9.26 21.77 5.21
CA GLU A 119 -8.78 22.92 6.01
C GLU A 119 -7.58 22.59 6.91
N MET A 120 -7.17 21.31 7.01
CA MET A 120 -6.14 20.86 7.94
C MET A 120 -4.77 20.68 7.27
N ALA A 121 -3.75 21.33 7.85
CA ALA A 121 -2.36 21.16 7.46
C ALA A 121 -1.76 19.87 8.05
N TYR A 122 -2.11 18.71 7.49
CA TYR A 122 -1.48 17.42 7.82
C TYR A 122 -0.20 17.20 7.00
N ARG A 123 0.94 17.72 7.48
CA ARG A 123 2.23 17.72 6.75
C ARG A 123 3.41 17.35 7.65
N CYS A 124 4.49 16.88 7.05
CA CYS A 124 5.80 16.73 7.67
C CYS A 124 6.88 17.46 6.85
N ASN A 125 8.08 17.63 7.41
CA ASN A 125 9.19 18.34 6.75
C ASN A 125 9.53 17.76 5.37
N ASP A 126 9.58 16.43 5.28
CA ASP A 126 9.80 15.70 4.02
C ASP A 126 8.80 16.10 2.91
N MET A 127 7.54 16.34 3.27
CA MET A 127 6.51 16.79 2.31
C MET A 127 6.74 18.24 1.91
N VAL A 128 7.04 19.13 2.87
CA VAL A 128 7.27 20.56 2.62
C VAL A 128 8.47 20.79 1.71
N GLU A 129 9.55 20.04 1.93
CA GLU A 129 10.74 20.10 1.08
C GLU A 129 10.45 19.63 -0.36
N LEU A 130 9.71 18.52 -0.50
CA LEU A 130 9.33 18.00 -1.81
C LEU A 130 8.42 18.98 -2.57
N GLU A 131 7.45 19.60 -1.89
CA GLU A 131 6.59 20.64 -2.47
C GLU A 131 7.40 21.85 -2.95
N ALA A 132 8.39 22.30 -2.17
CA ALA A 132 9.25 23.40 -2.55
C ALA A 132 10.07 23.10 -3.82
N LEU A 133 10.58 21.86 -3.96
CA LEU A 133 11.30 21.44 -5.16
C LEU A 133 10.39 21.37 -6.40
N LEU A 134 9.17 20.85 -6.24
CA LEU A 134 8.17 20.81 -7.32
C LEU A 134 7.78 22.23 -7.77
N ALA A 135 7.56 23.14 -6.82
CA ALA A 135 7.23 24.53 -7.10
C ALA A 135 8.36 25.27 -7.83
N LYS A 136 9.63 25.01 -7.46
CA LYS A 136 10.81 25.57 -8.13
C LYS A 136 10.88 25.16 -9.61
N GLU A 137 10.41 23.96 -9.93
CA GLU A 137 10.29 23.47 -11.30
C GLU A 137 8.95 23.87 -11.95
N GLY A 138 8.12 24.69 -11.32
CA GLY A 138 6.81 25.08 -11.87
C GLY A 138 5.90 23.88 -12.15
N LEU A 139 6.02 22.82 -11.35
CA LEU A 139 5.21 21.61 -11.44
C LEU A 139 4.00 21.75 -10.50
N ASP A 140 2.81 21.81 -11.08
CA ASP A 140 1.54 21.80 -10.35
C ASP A 140 1.17 20.37 -9.93
N VAL A 141 1.83 19.90 -8.86
CA VAL A 141 1.66 18.56 -8.29
C VAL A 141 1.51 18.69 -6.78
N SER A 142 0.44 18.15 -6.23
CA SER A 142 0.21 18.20 -4.78
C SER A 142 0.97 17.06 -4.09
N VAL A 143 1.36 17.27 -2.83
CA VAL A 143 2.02 16.25 -2.01
C VAL A 143 1.12 15.93 -0.82
N ARG A 144 0.94 14.65 -0.52
CA ARG A 144 0.23 14.18 0.69
C ARG A 144 1.04 13.13 1.43
N HIS A 145 0.63 12.82 2.67
CA HIS A 145 1.17 11.68 3.40
C HIS A 145 0.55 10.38 2.88
N ASN A 146 1.36 9.34 2.68
CA ASN A 146 0.95 8.06 2.13
C ASN A 146 0.54 7.04 3.22
N GLY A 147 0.17 7.49 4.42
CA GLY A 147 -0.24 6.62 5.51
C GLY A 147 0.88 5.75 6.10
N PHE A 148 0.49 4.73 6.85
CA PHE A 148 1.38 3.84 7.60
C PHE A 148 1.18 2.39 7.18
N ASN A 149 2.26 1.66 6.94
CA ASN A 149 2.19 0.21 6.76
C ASN A 149 2.18 -0.46 8.13
N LEU A 150 1.26 -1.41 8.33
CA LEU A 150 1.22 -2.28 9.49
C LEU A 150 1.78 -3.64 9.07
N ARG A 151 2.96 -3.98 9.60
CA ARG A 151 3.60 -5.27 9.36
C ARG A 151 3.54 -6.10 10.63
N GLN A 152 3.38 -7.40 10.49
CA GLN A 152 3.62 -8.31 11.61
C GLN A 152 5.11 -8.30 11.94
N ALA A 153 5.44 -8.39 13.23
CA ALA A 153 6.81 -8.65 13.67
C ALA A 153 7.28 -10.02 13.12
N GLU A 154 8.58 -10.18 12.87
CA GLU A 154 9.13 -11.38 12.21
C GLU A 154 8.77 -12.70 12.92
N ASP A 155 8.68 -12.68 14.25
CA ASP A 155 8.25 -13.83 15.08
C ASP A 155 6.84 -13.64 15.69
N GLY A 156 6.06 -12.70 15.14
CA GLY A 156 4.74 -12.35 15.63
C GLY A 156 3.68 -13.37 15.21
N ALA A 157 2.72 -13.64 16.10
CA ALA A 157 1.52 -14.37 15.72
C ALA A 157 0.69 -13.57 14.69
N GLU A 158 0.00 -14.29 13.80
CA GLU A 158 -0.93 -13.67 12.85
C GLU A 158 -2.03 -12.93 13.63
N VAL A 159 -2.16 -11.63 13.40
CA VAL A 159 -3.17 -10.79 14.05
C VAL A 159 -4.50 -10.96 13.32
N PRO A 160 -5.57 -11.41 13.99
CA PRO A 160 -6.87 -11.57 13.36
C PRO A 160 -7.50 -10.20 13.07
N PHE A 161 -8.34 -10.13 12.03
CA PHE A 161 -8.97 -8.88 11.60
C PHE A 161 -9.67 -8.07 12.73
N PRO A 162 -10.41 -8.69 13.68
CA PRO A 162 -11.04 -7.94 14.76
C PRO A 162 -10.07 -7.13 15.64
N GLU A 163 -8.83 -7.59 15.82
CA GLU A 163 -7.81 -6.85 16.58
C GLU A 163 -7.34 -5.60 15.82
N PHE A 164 -7.26 -5.68 14.48
CA PHE A 164 -7.04 -4.49 13.66
C PHE A 164 -8.20 -3.51 13.74
N GLU A 165 -9.45 -3.98 13.81
CA GLU A 165 -10.61 -3.11 13.99
C GLU A 165 -10.56 -2.36 15.33
N VAL A 166 -10.18 -3.04 16.42
CA VAL A 166 -10.02 -2.40 17.73
C VAL A 166 -8.96 -1.30 17.67
N LEU A 167 -7.79 -1.59 17.08
CA LEU A 167 -6.72 -0.60 16.89
C LEU A 167 -7.22 0.62 16.09
N VAL A 168 -7.91 0.38 14.97
CA VAL A 168 -8.40 1.44 14.08
C VAL A 168 -9.48 2.28 14.76
N ASN A 169 -10.42 1.66 15.47
CA ASN A 169 -11.46 2.38 16.20
C ASN A 169 -10.87 3.30 17.27
N ARG A 170 -9.84 2.83 18.00
CA ARG A 170 -9.13 3.65 18.98
C ARG A 170 -8.49 4.87 18.34
N LEU A 171 -7.88 4.70 17.16
CA LEU A 171 -7.27 5.80 16.41
C LEU A 171 -8.32 6.76 15.86
N VAL A 172 -9.44 6.25 15.34
CA VAL A 172 -10.56 7.10 14.87
C VAL A 172 -11.03 8.02 16.00
N SER A 173 -11.30 7.48 17.19
CA SER A 173 -11.74 8.28 18.34
C SER A 173 -10.68 9.30 18.79
N ALA A 174 -9.40 8.94 18.76
CA ALA A 174 -8.33 9.84 19.16
C ALA A 174 -8.07 10.97 18.15
N LEU A 175 -8.38 10.74 16.87
CA LEU A 175 -8.07 11.64 15.76
C LEU A 175 -9.26 12.50 15.30
N GLU A 176 -10.48 12.13 15.69
CA GLU A 176 -11.72 12.83 15.34
C GLU A 176 -11.68 14.32 15.74
N GLY A 177 -11.24 14.62 16.97
CA GLY A 177 -11.11 15.99 17.48
C GLY A 177 -10.08 16.85 16.73
N TYR A 178 -9.23 16.23 15.90
CA TYR A 178 -8.24 16.89 15.06
C TYR A 178 -8.66 16.93 13.58
N GLY A 179 -9.92 16.60 13.25
CA GLY A 179 -10.39 16.62 11.86
C GLY A 179 -9.65 15.64 10.94
N LEU A 180 -9.09 14.57 11.51
CA LEU A 180 -8.38 13.52 10.79
C LEU A 180 -9.24 12.25 10.79
N ARG A 181 -9.45 11.68 9.60
CA ARG A 181 -10.17 10.42 9.40
C ARG A 181 -9.18 9.31 9.10
N VAL A 182 -9.41 8.12 9.64
CA VAL A 182 -8.54 6.96 9.42
C VAL A 182 -9.29 5.86 8.71
N LYS A 183 -8.61 5.19 7.76
CA LYS A 183 -9.13 4.01 7.05
C LYS A 183 -8.08 2.91 7.05
N LEU A 184 -8.52 1.70 7.38
CA LEU A 184 -7.70 0.50 7.22
C LEU A 184 -7.93 -0.07 5.84
N LEU A 185 -6.84 -0.35 5.12
CA LEU A 185 -6.85 -0.92 3.78
C LEU A 185 -6.04 -2.20 3.77
N HIS A 186 -6.60 -3.27 3.23
CA HIS A 186 -5.80 -4.44 2.90
C HIS A 186 -4.81 -4.13 1.79
N LYS A 187 -3.59 -4.66 1.87
CA LYS A 187 -2.53 -4.44 0.87
C LYS A 187 -2.53 -5.50 -0.23
N GLY A 188 -3.45 -6.44 -0.20
CA GLY A 188 -3.47 -7.58 -1.10
C GLY A 188 -2.63 -8.76 -0.60
N PHE A 189 -2.41 -9.71 -1.50
CA PHE A 189 -1.70 -10.94 -1.22
C PHE A 189 -0.43 -11.02 -2.07
N GLN A 190 0.45 -11.95 -1.73
CA GLN A 190 1.57 -12.34 -2.54
C GLN A 190 1.51 -13.85 -2.75
N LEU A 191 1.59 -14.26 -4.02
CA LEU A 191 1.80 -15.65 -4.39
C LEU A 191 3.31 -15.90 -4.41
N GLN A 192 3.79 -16.82 -3.58
CA GLN A 192 5.20 -17.21 -3.55
C GLN A 192 5.36 -18.65 -4.00
N LYS A 193 6.43 -18.93 -4.75
CA LYS A 193 6.81 -20.28 -5.16
C LYS A 193 8.28 -20.52 -4.84
N ASP A 194 8.70 -21.77 -4.79
CA ASP A 194 10.11 -22.08 -4.65
C ASP A 194 10.86 -21.68 -5.93
N ALA A 195 12.12 -21.27 -5.77
CA ALA A 195 12.93 -20.84 -6.92
C ALA A 195 13.16 -21.97 -7.94
N ALA A 196 13.06 -23.24 -7.49
CA ALA A 196 13.20 -24.42 -8.32
C ALA A 196 11.93 -24.76 -9.12
N ASP A 197 10.76 -24.21 -8.75
CA ASP A 197 9.50 -24.51 -9.44
C ASP A 197 9.43 -23.79 -10.78
N GLU A 198 9.23 -24.52 -11.87
CA GLU A 198 9.07 -23.94 -13.21
C GLU A 198 7.60 -23.66 -13.52
N VAL A 199 7.11 -22.50 -13.09
CA VAL A 199 5.71 -22.09 -13.32
C VAL A 199 5.68 -20.78 -14.11
N ASP A 200 4.92 -20.74 -15.20
CA ASP A 200 4.74 -19.52 -15.97
C ASP A 200 3.94 -18.48 -15.16
N ILE A 201 4.41 -17.23 -15.19
CA ILE A 201 3.76 -16.06 -14.60
C ILE A 201 2.31 -15.86 -15.06
N ALA A 202 1.92 -16.42 -16.20
CA ALA A 202 0.55 -16.45 -16.69
C ALA A 202 -0.41 -17.15 -15.70
N GLU A 203 0.06 -18.17 -14.99
CA GLU A 203 -0.76 -18.88 -13.99
C GLU A 203 -1.12 -17.97 -12.81
N ALA A 204 -0.16 -17.18 -12.33
CA ALA A 204 -0.41 -16.19 -11.29
C ALA A 204 -1.41 -15.11 -11.76
N LYS A 205 -1.30 -14.67 -13.02
CA LYS A 205 -2.24 -13.71 -13.62
C LYS A 205 -3.65 -14.27 -13.74
N GLU A 206 -3.79 -15.52 -14.13
CA GLU A 206 -5.08 -16.20 -14.24
C GLU A 206 -5.74 -16.34 -12.87
N LEU A 207 -4.99 -16.74 -11.84
CA LEU A 207 -5.50 -16.77 -10.46
C LEU A 207 -6.05 -15.40 -10.02
N THR A 208 -5.31 -14.31 -10.26
CA THR A 208 -5.76 -12.96 -9.91
C THR A 208 -7.02 -12.56 -10.69
N TYR A 209 -7.09 -12.94 -11.97
CA TYR A 209 -8.26 -12.68 -12.80
C TYR A 209 -9.51 -13.42 -12.29
N ARG A 210 -9.39 -14.73 -11.99
CA ARG A 210 -10.46 -15.54 -11.41
C ARG A 210 -10.89 -15.00 -10.05
N LEU A 211 -9.93 -14.66 -9.18
CA LEU A 211 -10.22 -14.07 -7.87
C LEU A 211 -11.07 -12.81 -8.03
N ARG A 212 -10.66 -11.88 -8.91
CA ARG A 212 -11.42 -10.66 -9.20
C ARG A 212 -12.84 -10.94 -9.63
N ILE A 213 -13.07 -11.93 -10.50
CA ILE A 213 -14.41 -12.32 -10.94
C ILE A 213 -15.24 -12.83 -9.77
N MET A 214 -14.67 -13.72 -8.95
CA MET A 214 -15.40 -14.38 -7.86
C MET A 214 -15.77 -13.42 -6.73
N VAL A 215 -14.86 -12.52 -6.35
CA VAL A 215 -15.05 -11.67 -5.17
C VAL A 215 -15.62 -10.29 -5.51
N GLY A 216 -15.60 -9.89 -6.79
CA GLY A 216 -16.09 -8.60 -7.26
C GLY A 216 -15.22 -7.38 -6.88
N ILE A 217 -14.08 -7.62 -6.23
CA ILE A 217 -13.08 -6.60 -5.86
C ILE A 217 -12.03 -6.51 -6.96
N GLY A 218 -11.60 -5.29 -7.29
CA GLY A 218 -10.64 -5.00 -8.36
C GLY A 218 -9.21 -5.44 -8.02
N TYR A 219 -8.98 -6.73 -7.77
CA TYR A 219 -7.63 -7.28 -7.66
C TYR A 219 -6.92 -7.21 -9.02
N ALA A 220 -5.66 -6.81 -8.97
CA ALA A 220 -4.79 -6.69 -10.14
C ALA A 220 -3.42 -7.27 -9.84
N GLN A 221 -2.84 -7.90 -10.86
CA GLN A 221 -1.48 -8.42 -10.78
C GLN A 221 -0.51 -7.24 -10.69
N GLY A 222 0.33 -7.25 -9.66
CA GLY A 222 1.27 -6.17 -9.33
C GLY A 222 2.71 -6.47 -9.73
N GLY A 223 3.63 -6.14 -8.82
CA GLY A 223 5.06 -6.40 -8.96
C GLY A 223 5.41 -7.88 -8.90
N TYR A 224 6.61 -8.19 -9.38
CA TYR A 224 7.19 -9.53 -9.34
C TYR A 224 8.60 -9.45 -8.79
N THR A 225 8.99 -10.47 -8.03
CA THR A 225 10.39 -10.69 -7.68
C THR A 225 10.95 -11.77 -8.59
N TYR A 226 12.07 -11.46 -9.25
CA TYR A 226 12.77 -12.40 -10.14
C TYR A 226 13.97 -13.00 -9.43
N SER A 227 14.31 -14.25 -9.75
CA SER A 227 15.58 -14.82 -9.30
C SER A 227 16.75 -14.16 -10.04
N ASN A 228 17.92 -14.09 -9.40
CA ASN A 228 19.09 -13.39 -9.95
C ASN A 228 19.64 -14.00 -11.25
N ASP A 229 19.30 -15.26 -11.57
CA ASP A 229 19.75 -16.01 -12.75
C ASP A 229 18.73 -16.01 -13.92
N ALA A 230 17.88 -14.98 -14.03
CA ALA A 230 16.75 -15.00 -14.95
C ALA A 230 17.12 -14.87 -16.44
N GLU A 231 17.44 -15.99 -17.09
CA GLU A 231 17.49 -16.08 -18.57
C GLU A 231 16.08 -16.03 -19.20
N ASN A 232 15.04 -16.38 -18.43
CA ASN A 232 13.63 -16.31 -18.82
C ASN A 232 12.73 -15.76 -17.68
N PRO A 233 12.39 -14.47 -17.67
CA PRO A 233 11.63 -13.85 -16.58
C PRO A 233 10.20 -14.38 -16.44
N LYS A 234 9.64 -15.08 -17.44
CA LYS A 234 8.30 -15.67 -17.32
C LYS A 234 8.25 -16.85 -16.34
N ILE A 235 9.38 -17.53 -16.14
CA ILE A 235 9.48 -18.74 -15.32
C ILE A 235 10.32 -18.46 -14.07
N HIS A 236 11.39 -17.68 -14.22
CA HIS A 236 12.36 -17.36 -13.17
C HIS A 236 11.91 -16.18 -12.29
N TRP A 237 10.73 -16.34 -11.69
CA TRP A 237 10.18 -15.48 -10.66
C TRP A 237 9.97 -16.25 -9.36
N THR A 238 9.93 -15.57 -8.22
CA THR A 238 9.77 -16.19 -6.89
C THR A 238 8.54 -15.68 -6.16
N SER A 239 8.10 -14.46 -6.49
CA SER A 239 6.86 -13.92 -5.96
C SER A 239 6.11 -13.06 -6.97
N ALA A 240 4.79 -13.05 -6.83
CA ALA A 240 3.89 -12.27 -7.65
C ALA A 240 2.82 -11.60 -6.77
N ASP A 241 2.70 -10.28 -6.89
CA ASP A 241 1.75 -9.49 -6.11
C ASP A 241 0.32 -9.60 -6.66
N VAL A 242 -0.65 -9.72 -5.75
CA VAL A 242 -2.09 -9.65 -6.00
C VAL A 242 -2.64 -8.45 -5.22
N ASN A 243 -2.54 -7.26 -5.81
CA ASN A 243 -2.84 -6.01 -5.13
C ASN A 243 -4.30 -5.61 -5.31
N THR A 244 -4.87 -4.96 -4.31
CA THR A 244 -6.18 -4.31 -4.39
C THR A 244 -6.07 -3.02 -5.22
N GLY A 245 -6.88 -2.89 -6.28
CA GLY A 245 -6.96 -1.65 -7.05
C GLY A 245 -7.68 -0.55 -6.25
N VAL A 246 -6.98 0.55 -5.98
CA VAL A 246 -7.53 1.82 -5.48
C VAL A 246 -7.67 2.80 -6.64
#